data_AF-U1RE37-F1
#
_entry.id   AF-U1RE37-F1
#
_cell.length_a   1.000
_cell.length_b   1.000
_cell.length_c   1.000
_cell.angle_alpha   90.00
_cell.angle_beta   90.00
_cell.angle_gamma   90.00
#
_symmetry.space_group_name_H-M   'P 1'
#
loop_
_entity.id
_entity.type
_entity.pdbx_description
1 polymer ?
#
loop_
_entity_poly.entity_id
_entity_poly.type
_entity_poly.pdbx_seq_one_letter_code
_entity_poly.pdbx_strand_id
1 'polypeptide(L)'
;MRAGVFAASLALVPVAWYLLTDANARLSLTVERAAEGHANFAAAGELAGGIAVAAAVWFLARSSSLGAVLTGMAVSALGAVGILLPKWTDSTLLHIVDSAADGAGGVAANIAEYLRADLGTGRMLVFGAALLLTGLVCHSARRRGYDIADRLLLEG
;
A
#
# COMPACT_ATOMS: atom_id res chain seq x y z
N MET A 1 11.92 14.92 -13.04
CA MET A 1 11.29 13.72 -12.44
C MET A 1 11.84 12.50 -13.17
N ARG A 2 12.40 11.51 -12.46
CA ARG A 2 12.87 10.27 -13.11
C ARG A 2 11.66 9.36 -13.32
N ALA A 3 11.10 9.34 -14.53
CA ALA A 3 9.87 8.59 -14.84
C ALA A 3 9.92 7.12 -14.36
N GLY A 4 11.10 6.48 -14.41
CA GLY A 4 11.30 5.11 -13.91
C GLY A 4 11.05 4.93 -12.40
N VAL A 5 11.37 5.93 -11.57
CA VAL A 5 11.13 5.86 -10.10
C VAL A 5 9.63 5.93 -9.81
N PHE A 6 8.92 6.78 -10.54
CA PHE A 6 7.48 6.90 -10.43
C PHE A 6 6.78 5.60 -10.85
N ALA A 7 7.13 5.06 -12.02
CA ALA A 7 6.55 3.81 -12.51
C ALA A 7 6.84 2.63 -11.57
N ALA A 8 8.06 2.52 -11.05
CA ALA A 8 8.41 1.49 -10.08
C ALA A 8 7.62 1.64 -8.77
N SER A 9 7.43 2.86 -8.25
CA SER A 9 6.62 3.09 -7.05
C SER A 9 5.15 2.69 -7.28
N LEU A 10 4.61 3.01 -8.45
CA LEU A 10 3.23 2.67 -8.81
C LEU A 10 3.01 1.15 -8.93
N ALA A 11 3.99 0.42 -9.46
CA ALA A 11 3.93 -1.04 -9.58
C ALA A 11 4.18 -1.76 -8.25
N LEU A 12 5.10 -1.26 -7.41
CA LEU A 12 5.48 -1.93 -6.16
C LEU A 12 4.46 -1.74 -5.05
N VAL A 13 3.68 -0.65 -5.04
CA VAL A 13 2.67 -0.41 -4.00
C VAL A 13 1.58 -1.50 -3.97
N PRO A 14 0.93 -1.88 -5.09
CA PRO A 14 0.00 -3.00 -5.13
C PRO A 14 0.61 -4.33 -4.69
N VAL A 15 1.89 -4.57 -5.03
CA VAL A 15 2.61 -5.79 -4.64
C VAL A 15 2.87 -5.82 -3.14
N ALA A 16 3.33 -4.70 -2.56
CA ALA A 16 3.53 -4.58 -1.12
C ALA A 16 2.21 -4.81 -0.37
N TRP A 17 1.13 -4.18 -0.83
CA TRP A 17 -0.20 -4.35 -0.26
C TRP A 17 -0.64 -5.82 -0.27
N TYR A 18 -0.58 -6.48 -1.44
CA TYR A 18 -1.00 -7.88 -1.57
C TYR A 18 -0.23 -8.81 -0.62
N LEU A 19 1.10 -8.71 -0.58
CA LEU A 19 1.93 -9.58 0.27
C LEU A 19 1.65 -9.37 1.77
N LEU A 20 1.48 -8.11 2.19
CA LEU A 20 1.17 -7.79 3.59
C LEU A 20 -0.23 -8.29 3.98
N THR A 21 -1.23 -8.16 3.09
CA THR A 21 -2.60 -8.63 3.37
C THR A 21 -2.71 -10.15 3.32
N ASP A 22 -2.03 -10.83 2.39
CA ASP A 22 -1.97 -12.30 2.34
C ASP A 22 -1.32 -12.89 3.60
N ALA A 23 -0.17 -12.32 4.01
CA ALA A 23 0.50 -12.71 5.25
C ALA A 23 -0.42 -12.51 6.47
N ASN A 24 -1.12 -11.37 6.55
CA ASN A 24 -2.08 -11.13 7.62
C ASN A 24 -3.21 -12.18 7.64
N ALA A 25 -3.78 -12.52 6.49
CA ALA A 25 -4.85 -13.52 6.40
C ALA A 25 -4.38 -14.88 6.93
N ARG A 26 -3.20 -15.33 6.51
CA ARG A 26 -2.62 -16.62 6.96
C ARG A 26 -2.20 -16.60 8.42
N LEU A 27 -1.65 -15.49 8.92
CA LEU A 27 -1.32 -15.34 10.33
C LEU A 27 -2.57 -15.33 11.20
N SER A 28 -3.66 -14.71 10.74
CA SER A 28 -4.95 -14.70 11.48
C SER A 28 -5.50 -16.12 11.65
N LEU A 29 -5.46 -16.94 10.61
CA LEU A 29 -5.81 -18.36 10.69
C LEU A 29 -4.89 -19.14 11.65
N THR A 30 -3.63 -18.76 11.73
CA THR A 30 -2.67 -19.38 12.65
C THR A 30 -3.00 -19.05 14.10
N VAL A 31 -3.46 -17.82 14.38
CA VAL A 31 -3.92 -17.38 15.70
C VAL A 31 -5.18 -18.15 16.12
N GLU A 32 -6.14 -18.33 15.22
CA GLU A 32 -7.35 -19.13 15.49
C GLU A 32 -7.01 -20.59 15.83
N ARG A 33 -5.92 -21.11 15.26
CA ARG A 33 -5.40 -22.47 15.49
C ARG A 33 -4.24 -22.51 16.48
N ALA A 34 -4.11 -21.52 17.37
CA ALA A 34 -2.97 -21.42 18.29
C ALA A 34 -2.74 -22.69 19.14
N ALA A 35 -3.81 -23.42 19.47
CA ALA A 35 -3.73 -24.69 20.21
C ALA A 35 -2.98 -25.80 19.45
N GLU A 36 -2.87 -25.72 18.13
CA GLU A 36 -2.15 -26.69 17.29
C GLU A 36 -0.62 -26.47 17.34
N GLY A 37 -0.13 -25.34 17.85
CA GLY A 37 1.29 -25.10 18.11
C GLY A 37 2.22 -25.03 16.89
N HIS A 38 1.69 -25.04 15.67
CA HIS A 38 2.50 -25.02 14.45
C HIS A 38 2.83 -23.60 13.97
N ALA A 39 4.10 -23.36 13.64
CA ALA A 39 4.54 -22.11 13.01
C ALA A 39 4.20 -22.10 11.51
N ASN A 40 3.57 -21.02 11.03
CA ASN A 40 3.24 -20.83 9.62
C ASN A 40 4.38 -20.11 8.88
N PHE A 41 5.38 -20.88 8.42
CA PHE A 41 6.55 -20.34 7.73
C PHE A 41 6.22 -19.66 6.38
N ALA A 42 5.16 -20.10 5.70
CA ALA A 42 4.71 -19.45 4.47
C ALA A 42 4.26 -18.01 4.74
N ALA A 43 3.42 -17.83 5.76
CA ALA A 43 2.96 -16.51 6.18
C ALA A 43 4.11 -15.61 6.66
N ALA A 44 5.10 -16.18 7.36
CA ALA A 44 6.30 -15.46 7.75
C ALA A 44 7.13 -15.00 6.54
N GLY A 45 7.27 -15.85 5.51
CA GLY A 45 7.94 -15.52 4.26
C GLY A 45 7.24 -14.41 3.49
N GLU A 46 5.91 -14.47 3.38
CA GLU A 46 5.09 -13.43 2.75
C GLU A 46 5.16 -12.10 3.50
N LEU A 47 5.15 -12.14 4.83
CA LEU A 47 5.34 -10.95 5.66
C LEU A 47 6.71 -10.32 5.42
N ALA A 48 7.78 -11.12 5.44
CA ALA A 48 9.15 -10.65 5.19
C ALA A 48 9.28 -10.05 3.78
N GLY A 49 8.71 -10.71 2.77
CA GLY A 49 8.65 -10.21 1.39
C GLY A 49 7.87 -8.90 1.28
N GLY A 50 6.69 -8.81 1.91
CA GLY A 50 5.87 -7.61 1.94
C GLY A 50 6.58 -6.43 2.59
N ILE A 51 7.26 -6.65 3.72
CA ILE A 51 8.09 -5.62 4.38
C ILE A 51 9.23 -5.17 3.47
N ALA A 52 9.91 -6.08 2.79
CA ALA A 52 11.00 -5.74 1.89
C ALA A 52 10.53 -4.89 0.70
N VAL A 53 9.39 -5.25 0.09
CA VAL A 53 8.79 -4.46 -1.01
C VAL A 53 8.31 -3.10 -0.50
N ALA A 54 7.69 -3.03 0.67
CA ALA A 54 7.29 -1.77 1.29
C ALA A 54 8.50 -0.86 1.56
N ALA A 55 9.57 -1.42 2.12
CA ALA A 55 10.83 -0.69 2.32
C ALA A 55 11.37 -0.15 0.99
N ALA A 56 11.35 -0.94 -0.08
CA ALA A 56 11.73 -0.48 -1.41
C ALA A 56 10.88 0.72 -1.87
N VAL A 57 9.55 0.65 -1.74
CA VAL A 57 8.66 1.80 -2.02
C VAL A 57 9.10 3.04 -1.26
N TRP A 58 9.40 2.92 0.04
CA TRP A 58 9.88 4.04 0.87
C TRP A 58 11.25 4.58 0.41
N PHE A 59 12.18 3.72 0.02
CA PHE A 59 13.47 4.13 -0.54
C PHE A 59 13.29 4.86 -1.87
N LEU A 60 12.37 4.41 -2.72
CA LEU A 60 12.04 5.12 -3.96
C LEU A 60 11.39 6.48 -3.67
N ALA A 61 10.50 6.56 -2.68
CA ALA A 61 9.85 7.80 -2.25
C ALA A 61 10.86 8.87 -1.80
N ARG A 62 11.97 8.47 -1.16
CA ARG A 62 13.09 9.38 -0.82
C ARG A 62 13.67 10.07 -2.06
N SER A 63 13.77 9.34 -3.18
CA SER A 63 14.33 9.87 -4.43
C SER A 63 13.33 10.74 -5.22
N SER A 64 12.03 10.42 -5.15
CA SER A 64 10.93 11.20 -5.73
C SER A 64 9.67 11.08 -4.87
N SER A 65 9.34 12.15 -4.13
CA SER A 65 8.16 12.19 -3.25
C SER A 65 6.83 12.16 -4.01
N LEU A 66 6.84 12.53 -5.30
CA LEU A 66 5.62 12.65 -6.11
C LEU A 66 4.90 11.29 -6.28
N GLY A 67 5.65 10.20 -6.44
CA GLY A 67 5.08 8.85 -6.57
C GLY A 67 4.34 8.43 -5.30
N ALA A 68 4.97 8.61 -4.13
CA ALA A 68 4.33 8.30 -2.85
C ALA A 68 3.09 9.18 -2.58
N VAL A 69 3.16 10.46 -2.92
CA VAL A 69 2.03 11.39 -2.77
C VAL A 69 0.86 11.01 -3.68
N LEU A 70 1.10 10.80 -4.98
CA LEU A 70 0.03 10.50 -5.94
C LEU A 70 -0.59 9.13 -5.68
N THR A 71 0.23 8.10 -5.49
CA THR A 71 -0.26 6.75 -5.18
C THR A 71 -0.96 6.73 -3.83
N GLY A 72 -0.40 7.41 -2.82
CA GLY A 72 -1.03 7.56 -1.50
C GLY A 72 -2.40 8.24 -1.58
N MET A 73 -2.54 9.31 -2.37
CA MET A 73 -3.83 9.96 -2.62
C MET A 73 -4.83 9.01 -3.26
N ALA A 74 -4.45 8.32 -4.34
CA ALA A 74 -5.34 7.40 -5.05
C ALA A 74 -5.83 6.25 -4.15
N VAL A 75 -4.91 5.62 -3.41
CA VAL A 75 -5.22 4.53 -2.47
C VAL A 75 -6.08 5.03 -1.30
N SER A 76 -5.79 6.22 -0.76
CA SER A 76 -6.60 6.83 0.30
C SER A 76 -8.02 7.13 -0.18
N ALA A 77 -8.16 7.69 -1.38
CA ALA A 77 -9.47 8.01 -1.96
C ALA A 77 -10.28 6.73 -2.16
N LEU A 78 -9.66 5.67 -2.68
CA LEU A 78 -10.31 4.37 -2.84
C LEU A 78 -10.77 3.80 -1.48
N GLY A 79 -9.89 3.83 -0.46
CA GLY A 79 -10.23 3.41 0.90
C GLY A 79 -11.35 4.24 1.53
N ALA A 80 -11.33 5.56 1.35
CA ALA A 80 -12.36 6.46 1.84
C ALA A 80 -13.71 6.19 1.17
N VAL A 81 -13.74 5.95 -0.15
CA VAL A 81 -14.95 5.55 -0.87
C VAL A 81 -15.49 4.22 -0.34
N GLY A 82 -14.60 3.26 -0.03
CA GLY A 82 -14.96 2.00 0.62
C GLY A 82 -15.77 2.19 1.90
N ILE A 83 -15.30 3.07 2.77
CA ILE A 83 -15.91 3.36 4.08
C ILE A 83 -17.17 4.21 3.95
N LEU A 84 -17.13 5.26 3.13
CA LEU A 84 -18.20 6.27 3.05
C LEU A 84 -19.38 5.80 2.20
N LEU A 85 -19.13 4.95 1.20
CA LEU A 85 -20.11 4.50 0.22
C LEU A 85 -20.14 2.97 0.10
N PRO A 86 -20.36 2.21 1.18
CA PRO A 86 -20.18 0.75 1.20
C PRO A 86 -21.09 0.03 0.19
N LYS A 87 -22.35 0.45 0.06
CA LYS A 87 -23.30 -0.13 -0.92
C LYS A 87 -22.84 0.08 -2.37
N TRP A 88 -22.34 1.28 -2.67
CA TRP A 88 -21.86 1.60 -4.01
C TRP A 88 -20.57 0.84 -4.31
N THR A 89 -19.64 0.80 -3.35
CA THR A 89 -18.39 0.05 -3.43
C THR A 89 -18.65 -1.43 -3.73
N ASP A 90 -19.58 -2.06 -3.01
CA ASP A 90 -19.90 -3.48 -3.22
C ASP A 90 -20.55 -3.73 -4.58
N SER A 91 -21.61 -2.97 -4.91
CA SER A 91 -22.36 -3.13 -6.17
C SER A 91 -21.60 -2.78 -7.44
N THR A 92 -20.55 -1.94 -7.35
CA THR A 92 -19.83 -1.41 -8.51
C THR A 92 -18.38 -1.87 -8.52
N LEU A 93 -17.57 -1.38 -7.57
CA LEU A 93 -16.12 -1.64 -7.57
C LEU A 93 -15.82 -3.12 -7.36
N LEU A 94 -16.40 -3.71 -6.32
CA LEU A 94 -16.16 -5.12 -6.01
C LEU A 94 -16.80 -6.03 -7.05
N HIS A 95 -17.97 -5.69 -7.60
CA HIS A 95 -18.57 -6.45 -8.69
C HIS A 95 -17.68 -6.50 -9.95
N ILE A 96 -17.04 -5.38 -10.33
CA ILE A 96 -16.07 -5.35 -11.45
C ILE A 96 -14.87 -6.24 -11.15
N VAL A 97 -14.36 -6.19 -9.91
CA VAL A 97 -13.20 -6.97 -9.49
C VAL A 97 -13.52 -8.45 -9.44
N ASP A 98 -14.67 -8.84 -8.89
CA ASP A 98 -15.13 -10.24 -8.87
C ASP A 98 -15.31 -10.76 -10.30
N SER A 99 -15.94 -9.97 -11.19
CA SER A 99 -16.12 -10.34 -12.60
C SER A 99 -14.79 -10.48 -13.35
N ALA A 100 -13.77 -9.70 -12.99
CA ALA A 100 -12.43 -9.83 -13.53
C ALA A 100 -11.63 -10.99 -12.92
N ALA A 101 -11.97 -11.38 -11.69
CA ALA A 101 -11.38 -12.53 -11.01
C ALA A 101 -11.97 -13.86 -11.50
N ASP A 102 -13.20 -13.86 -11.99
CA ASP A 102 -13.85 -15.00 -12.62
C ASP A 102 -13.03 -15.52 -13.81
N GLY A 103 -12.48 -16.73 -13.66
CA GLY A 103 -11.64 -17.39 -14.66
C GLY A 103 -10.15 -17.02 -14.64
N ALA A 104 -9.71 -16.10 -13.76
CA ALA A 104 -8.32 -15.64 -13.66
C ALA A 104 -7.46 -16.43 -12.63
N GLY A 105 -8.05 -17.40 -11.93
CA GLY A 105 -7.36 -18.29 -10.99
C GLY A 105 -7.27 -17.78 -9.55
N GLY A 106 -6.59 -18.53 -8.69
CA GLY A 106 -6.61 -18.32 -7.22
C GLY A 106 -6.07 -16.95 -6.76
N VAL A 107 -5.08 -16.38 -7.45
CA VAL A 107 -4.52 -15.07 -7.09
C VAL A 107 -5.54 -13.96 -7.29
N ALA A 108 -6.33 -14.00 -8.37
CA ALA A 108 -7.34 -12.99 -8.65
C ALA A 108 -8.49 -13.05 -7.63
N ALA A 109 -8.89 -14.27 -7.24
CA ALA A 109 -9.87 -14.48 -6.16
C ALA A 109 -9.37 -13.92 -4.82
N ASN A 110 -8.10 -14.16 -4.47
CA ASN A 110 -7.49 -13.59 -3.26
C ASN A 110 -7.48 -12.05 -3.29
N ILE A 111 -7.15 -11.45 -4.44
CA ILE A 111 -7.18 -9.99 -4.60
C ILE A 111 -8.58 -9.43 -4.33
N ALA A 112 -9.61 -10.05 -4.90
CA ALA A 112 -10.99 -9.63 -4.71
C ALA A 112 -11.41 -9.70 -3.23
N GLU A 113 -11.08 -10.81 -2.56
CA GLU A 113 -11.38 -11.03 -1.15
C GLU A 113 -10.65 -10.01 -0.25
N TYR A 114 -9.35 -9.82 -0.48
CA TYR A 114 -8.54 -8.87 0.29
C TYR A 114 -8.98 -7.43 0.07
N LEU A 115 -9.36 -7.07 -1.16
CA LEU A 115 -9.86 -5.74 -1.47
C LEU A 115 -11.19 -5.48 -0.75
N ARG A 116 -12.11 -6.46 -0.77
CA ARG A 116 -13.38 -6.39 -0.03
C ARG A 116 -13.14 -6.21 1.47
N ALA A 117 -12.26 -7.01 2.07
CA ALA A 117 -11.92 -6.92 3.48
C ALA A 117 -11.26 -5.58 3.86
N ASP A 118 -10.27 -5.10 3.08
CA ASP A 118 -9.52 -3.89 3.40
C ASP A 118 -10.32 -2.61 3.15
N LEU A 119 -11.23 -2.59 2.17
CA LEU A 119 -12.15 -1.48 1.93
C LEU A 119 -13.22 -1.38 3.03
N GLY A 120 -13.76 -2.52 3.47
CA GLY A 120 -14.77 -2.56 4.54
C GLY A 120 -14.21 -2.22 5.92
N THR A 121 -12.95 -2.54 6.19
CA THR A 121 -12.28 -2.28 7.49
C THR A 121 -11.52 -0.96 7.53
N GLY A 122 -11.35 -0.29 6.40
CA GLY A 122 -10.58 0.95 6.28
C GLY A 122 -9.06 0.78 6.31
N ARG A 123 -8.55 -0.46 6.32
CA ARG A 123 -7.10 -0.76 6.23
C ARG A 123 -6.48 -0.15 4.98
N MET A 124 -7.22 -0.17 3.86
CA MET A 124 -6.77 0.46 2.62
C MET A 124 -6.57 1.97 2.78
N LEU A 125 -7.48 2.66 3.49
CA LEU A 125 -7.36 4.09 3.78
C LEU A 125 -6.12 4.37 4.64
N VAL A 126 -5.89 3.59 5.70
CA VAL A 126 -4.72 3.75 6.57
C VAL A 126 -3.42 3.58 5.78
N PHE A 127 -3.34 2.55 4.94
CA PHE A 127 -2.18 2.28 4.09
C PHE A 127 -1.92 3.43 3.11
N GLY A 128 -2.96 3.90 2.40
CA GLY A 128 -2.86 5.04 1.49
C GLY A 128 -2.43 6.33 2.20
N ALA A 129 -2.99 6.60 3.39
CA ALA A 129 -2.68 7.79 4.16
C ALA A 129 -1.23 7.77 4.63
N ALA A 130 -0.70 6.63 5.07
CA ALA A 130 0.70 6.47 5.45
C ALA A 130 1.65 6.79 4.29
N LEU A 131 1.33 6.33 3.07
CA LEU A 131 2.11 6.64 1.86
C LEU A 131 2.04 8.14 1.52
N LEU A 132 0.85 8.73 1.59
CA LEU A 132 0.63 10.15 1.33
C LEU A 132 1.45 11.02 2.30
N LEU A 133 1.30 10.77 3.60
CA LEU A 133 2.00 11.49 4.65
C LEU A 133 3.52 11.34 4.51
N THR A 134 4.00 10.15 4.21
CA THR A 134 5.43 9.93 3.90
C THR A 134 5.87 10.83 2.76
N GLY A 135 5.15 10.84 1.65
CA GLY A 135 5.48 11.66 0.50
C GLY A 135 5.53 13.15 0.84
N LEU A 136 4.57 13.65 1.62
CA LEU A 136 4.52 15.03 2.09
C LEU A 136 5.69 15.37 3.03
N VAL A 137 6.05 14.48 3.96
CA VAL A 137 7.21 14.65 4.85
C VAL A 137 8.50 14.67 4.05
N CYS A 138 8.70 13.74 3.11
CA CYS A 138 9.88 13.70 2.24
C CYS A 138 10.00 14.96 1.39
N HIS A 139 8.89 15.47 0.86
CA HIS A 139 8.87 16.71 0.09
C HIS A 139 9.25 17.93 0.96
N SER A 140 8.65 18.03 2.14
CA SER A 140 8.87 19.13 3.08
C SER A 140 10.31 19.18 3.58
N ALA A 141 10.91 18.03 3.90
CA ALA A 141 12.30 17.93 4.32
C ALA A 141 13.27 18.41 3.23
N ARG A 142 13.02 18.05 1.96
CA ARG A 142 13.83 18.52 0.84
C ARG A 142 13.73 20.02 0.65
N ARG A 143 12.51 20.59 0.72
CA ARG A 143 12.31 22.04 0.56
C ARG A 143 13.08 22.84 1.61
N ARG A 144 13.02 22.42 2.88
CA ARG A 144 13.80 23.04 3.96
C ARG A 144 15.31 22.97 3.74
N GLY A 145 15.81 21.86 3.18
CA GLY A 145 17.22 21.71 2.86
C GLY A 145 17.73 22.72 1.82
N TYR A 146 16.92 22.99 0.78
CA TYR A 146 17.24 24.03 -0.21
C TYR A 146 17.19 25.43 0.42
N ASP A 147 16.15 25.73 1.21
CA ASP A 147 16.02 27.03 1.88
C ASP A 147 17.21 27.34 2.81
N ILE A 148 17.79 26.33 3.48
CA ILE A 148 18.99 26.48 4.32
C ILE A 148 20.25 26.68 3.47
N ALA A 149 20.41 25.90 2.39
CA ALA A 149 21.57 26.02 1.50
C ALA A 149 21.65 27.40 0.84
N ASP A 150 20.52 27.94 0.37
CA ASP A 150 20.46 29.27 -0.23
C ASP A 150 20.83 30.36 0.78
N ARG A 151 20.42 30.25 2.04
CA ARG A 151 20.83 31.19 3.09
C ARG A 151 22.33 31.19 3.33
N LEU A 152 22.95 30.01 3.38
CA LEU A 152 24.41 29.89 3.57
C LEU A 152 25.21 30.48 2.40
N LEU A 153 24.67 30.48 1.19
CA LEU A 153 25.30 31.10 0.02
C LEU A 153 25.14 32.63 -0.04
N LEU A 154 24.16 33.19 0.67
CA LEU A 154 23.91 34.64 0.73
C LEU A 154 24.64 35.31 1.91
N GLU A 155 24.95 34.55 2.96
CA GLU A 155 25.63 35.04 4.18
C GLU A 155 27.15 34.80 4.18
N GLY A 156 27.70 34.07 3.20
CA GLY A 156 29.15 33.78 3.05
C GLY A 156 29.77 34.49 1.85
#